data_AF-A0A7C5X7B7-F1
#
_entry.id   AF-A0A7C5X7B7-F1
#
_cell.length_a   1.000
_cell.length_b   1.000
_cell.length_c   1.000
_cell.angle_alpha   90.00
_cell.angle_beta   90.00
_cell.angle_gamma   90.00
#
_symmetry.space_group_name_H-M   'P 1'
#
loop_
_entity.id
_entity.type
_entity.pdbx_description
1 polymer ?
#
loop_
_entity_poly.entity_id
_entity_poly.type
_entity_poly.pdbx_seq_one_letter_code
_entity_poly.pdbx_strand_id
1 'polypeptide(L)'
;MNVRVYRSGGIVVEAGGKRLLLDPTGIPDKKPDLVFVSHAHSDHCRPSALRALRGVPKVMSPATRDLVDPRRRLDNVVAVSAGEEIEVAGLQLEVHEAGHVIGSLQLRFNAGATVVYTGDFNLERRIVMRPAPVLKADVLVIDSTYGHPSYSFPPRPLLYKAIVQAAREAVKEGRGFALAARVLGTGQELTALLSLAAKIVPFVEEKIAVRNRVYEKYGEPLGGYAVHAFRPPEGAVAVVSLSSNHPGAVPCTGWAVKSGFPLSSHAGFDHLLRYVKESGASIVYAFSGFAGRFADHVSNEIGIEARPL
;
A
#
# COMPACT_ATOMS: atom_id res chain seq x y z
N MET A 1 24.78 -16.80 0.31
CA MET A 1 24.20 -15.86 -0.68
C MET A 1 24.90 -14.51 -0.56
N ASN A 2 25.24 -13.83 -1.65
CA ASN A 2 25.85 -12.50 -1.61
C ASN A 2 24.81 -11.41 -1.89
N VAL A 3 23.73 -11.42 -1.09
CA VAL A 3 22.67 -10.39 -1.11
C VAL A 3 22.79 -9.60 0.19
N ARG A 4 22.87 -8.28 0.10
CA ARG A 4 22.82 -7.38 1.26
C ARG A 4 21.60 -6.50 1.19
N VAL A 5 20.86 -6.43 2.31
CA VAL A 5 19.70 -5.56 2.45
C VAL A 5 19.91 -4.65 3.64
N TYR A 6 19.77 -3.33 3.45
CA TYR A 6 19.99 -2.33 4.49
C TYR A 6 19.26 -1.02 4.17
N ARG A 7 19.19 -0.08 5.12
CA ARG A 7 18.62 1.25 4.88
C ARG A 7 19.69 2.29 4.51
N SER A 8 19.43 3.04 3.44
CA SER A 8 20.16 4.28 3.10
C SER A 8 19.31 5.06 2.08
N GLY A 9 18.69 6.17 2.50
CA GLY A 9 17.75 6.95 1.66
C GLY A 9 16.47 6.21 1.24
N GLY A 10 16.27 4.97 1.69
CA GLY A 10 15.25 4.01 1.29
C GLY A 10 15.72 2.61 1.72
N ILE A 11 15.19 1.55 1.12
CA ILE A 11 15.74 0.20 1.30
C ILE A 11 16.69 -0.08 0.14
N VAL A 12 17.93 -0.43 0.44
CA VAL A 12 18.93 -0.79 -0.55
C VAL A 12 19.08 -2.29 -0.60
N VAL A 13 19.00 -2.87 -1.80
CA VAL A 13 19.39 -4.24 -2.07
C VAL A 13 20.61 -4.23 -2.97
N GLU A 14 21.70 -4.82 -2.48
CA GLU A 14 22.90 -5.08 -3.27
C GLU A 14 23.01 -6.57 -3.58
N ALA A 15 22.98 -6.90 -4.86
CA ALA A 15 23.04 -8.27 -5.34
C ALA A 15 23.57 -8.29 -6.78
N GLY A 16 24.33 -9.32 -7.16
CA GLY A 16 24.88 -9.45 -8.53
C GLY A 16 25.74 -8.27 -9.00
N GLY A 17 26.39 -7.56 -8.07
CA GLY A 17 27.18 -6.35 -8.37
C GLY A 17 26.34 -5.11 -8.67
N LYS A 18 25.01 -5.17 -8.53
CA LYS A 18 24.07 -4.08 -8.73
C LYS A 18 23.54 -3.55 -7.40
N ARG A 19 23.14 -2.28 -7.38
CA ARG A 19 22.48 -1.61 -6.26
C ARG A 19 21.11 -1.11 -6.68
N LEU A 20 20.07 -1.72 -6.12
CA LEU A 20 18.70 -1.29 -6.26
C LEU A 20 18.31 -0.46 -5.04
N LEU A 21 17.73 0.71 -5.28
CA LEU A 21 17.09 1.52 -4.23
C LEU A 21 15.58 1.37 -4.34
N LEU A 22 14.98 0.76 -3.33
CA LEU A 22 13.56 0.55 -3.19
C LEU A 22 12.98 1.66 -2.33
N ASP A 23 11.92 2.30 -2.81
CA ASP A 23 11.12 3.28 -2.06
C ASP A 23 11.96 4.42 -1.43
N PRO A 24 12.52 5.31 -2.28
CA PRO A 24 13.39 6.38 -1.83
C PRO A 24 12.61 7.49 -1.11
N THR A 25 12.87 7.61 0.18
CA THR A 25 12.43 8.71 1.05
C THR A 25 13.53 9.74 1.33
N GLY A 26 14.75 9.47 0.87
CA GLY A 26 15.93 10.32 0.99
C GLY A 26 16.97 10.00 -0.10
N ILE A 27 18.13 10.62 0.02
CA ILE A 27 19.26 10.37 -0.89
C ILE A 27 20.12 9.26 -0.25
N PRO A 28 20.44 8.17 -0.97
CA PRO A 28 21.33 7.13 -0.47
C PRO A 28 22.78 7.61 -0.45
N ASP A 29 23.61 6.99 0.39
CA ASP A 29 25.05 7.31 0.51
C ASP A 29 25.83 7.00 -0.78
N LYS A 30 25.32 6.06 -1.58
CA LYS A 30 25.90 5.66 -2.86
C LYS A 30 24.84 5.68 -3.94
N LYS A 31 25.23 6.17 -5.13
CA LYS A 31 24.33 6.18 -6.30
C LYS A 31 23.84 4.76 -6.60
N PRO A 32 22.52 4.54 -6.77
CA PRO A 32 21.97 3.26 -7.18
C PRO A 32 22.02 3.11 -8.70
N ASP A 33 22.01 1.87 -9.17
CA ASP A 33 21.88 1.53 -10.60
C ASP A 33 20.43 1.64 -11.06
N LEU A 34 19.49 1.41 -10.14
CA LEU A 34 18.05 1.38 -10.39
C LEU A 34 17.29 1.88 -9.17
N VAL A 35 16.21 2.61 -9.40
CA VAL A 35 15.20 2.91 -8.39
C VAL A 35 13.92 2.15 -8.70
N PHE A 36 13.34 1.50 -7.71
CA PHE A 36 11.99 0.95 -7.78
C PHE A 36 11.09 1.70 -6.79
N VAL A 37 9.91 2.12 -7.25
CA VAL A 37 8.88 2.72 -6.40
C VAL A 37 7.67 1.82 -6.39
N SER A 38 7.42 1.18 -5.25
CA SER A 38 6.31 0.24 -5.07
C SER A 38 4.97 0.95 -5.21
N HIS A 39 4.80 2.11 -4.57
CA HIS A 39 3.55 2.87 -4.59
C HIS A 39 3.74 4.34 -4.16
N ALA A 40 2.64 5.09 -4.17
CA ALA A 40 2.66 6.56 -4.09
C ALA A 40 2.49 7.16 -2.69
N HIS A 41 2.56 6.39 -1.59
CA HIS A 41 2.54 6.99 -0.26
C HIS A 41 3.88 7.67 0.05
N SER A 42 3.82 8.74 0.85
CA SER A 42 4.95 9.65 1.10
C SER A 42 6.08 9.05 1.94
N ASP A 43 5.78 8.02 2.71
CA ASP A 43 6.69 7.18 3.49
C ASP A 43 7.38 6.10 2.65
N HIS A 44 7.01 5.97 1.38
CA HIS A 44 7.67 5.11 0.39
C HIS A 44 8.34 5.91 -0.72
N CYS A 45 7.80 7.08 -1.05
CA CYS A 45 8.34 7.86 -2.15
C CYS A 45 8.27 9.35 -1.86
N ARG A 46 9.44 10.00 -1.85
CA ARG A 46 9.53 11.46 -1.87
C ARG A 46 9.92 11.94 -3.27
N PRO A 47 9.07 12.77 -3.94
CA PRO A 47 9.41 13.33 -5.24
C PRO A 47 10.72 14.11 -5.27
N SER A 48 11.14 14.70 -4.15
CA SER A 48 12.45 15.36 -4.02
C SER A 48 13.62 14.38 -4.11
N ALA A 49 13.52 13.22 -3.46
CA ALA A 49 14.53 12.17 -3.53
C ALA A 49 14.63 11.61 -4.95
N LEU A 50 13.50 11.33 -5.59
CA LEU A 50 13.47 10.89 -6.99
C LEU A 50 14.10 11.91 -7.94
N ARG A 51 13.84 13.21 -7.76
CA ARG A 51 14.45 14.27 -8.58
C ARG A 51 15.96 14.44 -8.35
N ALA A 52 16.45 14.11 -7.16
CA ALA A 52 17.88 14.16 -6.86
C ALA A 52 18.65 13.05 -7.59
N LEU A 53 18.00 11.92 -7.87
CA LEU A 53 18.56 10.76 -8.57
C LEU A 53 18.44 10.90 -10.11
N ARG A 54 18.99 11.99 -10.66
CA ARG A 54 18.96 12.27 -12.11
C ARG A 54 19.67 11.19 -12.91
N GLY A 55 19.10 10.86 -14.06
CA GLY A 55 19.60 9.85 -14.99
C GLY A 55 19.50 8.40 -14.50
N VAL A 56 19.20 8.14 -13.22
CA VAL A 56 18.95 6.77 -12.73
C VAL A 56 17.57 6.31 -13.21
N PRO A 57 17.43 5.10 -13.79
CA PRO A 57 16.13 4.55 -14.16
C PRO A 57 15.21 4.42 -12.93
N LYS A 58 13.95 4.82 -13.08
CA LYS A 58 12.93 4.81 -12.03
C LYS A 58 11.76 3.95 -12.48
N VAL A 59 11.70 2.72 -11.97
CA VAL A 59 10.63 1.76 -12.28
C VAL A 59 9.46 2.00 -11.34
N MET A 60 8.27 2.26 -11.89
CA MET A 60 7.04 2.45 -11.14
C MET A 60 5.82 2.25 -12.04
N SER A 61 4.63 2.07 -11.45
CA SER A 61 3.42 2.01 -12.27
C SER A 61 2.98 3.36 -12.84
N PRO A 62 2.23 3.38 -13.96
CA PRO A 62 1.62 4.60 -14.47
C PRO A 62 0.76 5.34 -13.42
N ALA A 63 -0.02 4.60 -12.63
CA ALA A 63 -0.85 5.17 -11.57
C ALA A 63 -0.01 5.77 -10.43
N THR A 64 1.05 5.08 -10.01
CA THR A 64 2.03 5.63 -9.05
C THR A 64 2.65 6.91 -9.60
N ARG A 65 3.05 6.93 -10.89
CA ARG A 65 3.62 8.12 -11.54
C ARG A 65 2.63 9.28 -11.57
N ASP A 66 1.36 9.05 -11.87
CA ASP A 66 0.31 10.09 -11.86
C ASP A 66 0.10 10.69 -10.46
N LEU A 67 0.28 9.90 -9.41
CA LEU A 67 0.16 10.34 -8.02
C LEU A 67 1.41 11.10 -7.52
N VAL A 68 2.61 10.63 -7.84
CA VAL A 68 3.87 11.20 -7.32
C VAL A 68 4.46 12.30 -8.20
N ASP A 69 4.20 12.23 -9.51
CA ASP A 69 4.74 13.13 -10.53
C ASP A 69 3.69 13.49 -11.61
N PRO A 70 2.58 14.13 -11.23
CA PRO A 70 1.50 14.48 -12.16
C PRO A 70 1.95 15.46 -13.26
N ARG A 71 3.02 16.22 -13.00
CA ARG A 71 3.59 17.19 -13.96
C ARG A 71 4.73 16.61 -14.81
N ARG A 72 4.98 15.30 -14.74
CA ARG A 72 5.99 14.58 -15.54
C ARG A 72 7.39 15.21 -15.46
N ARG A 73 7.82 15.62 -14.27
CA ARG A 73 9.13 16.26 -14.01
C ARG A 73 10.25 15.26 -13.75
N LEU A 74 9.93 14.00 -13.48
CA LEU A 74 10.92 12.95 -13.30
C LEU A 74 11.49 12.52 -14.66
N ASP A 75 12.82 12.38 -14.71
CA ASP A 75 13.54 11.82 -15.83
C ASP A 75 13.68 10.29 -15.70
N ASN A 76 13.97 9.63 -16.84
CA ASN A 76 14.27 8.21 -16.91
C ASN A 76 13.26 7.31 -16.17
N VAL A 77 11.97 7.60 -16.31
CA VAL A 77 10.90 6.78 -15.72
C VAL A 77 10.58 5.62 -16.65
N VAL A 78 10.69 4.40 -16.11
CA VAL A 78 10.26 3.16 -16.77
C VAL A 78 8.90 2.80 -16.16
N ALA A 79 7.84 3.01 -16.94
CA ALA A 79 6.48 2.72 -16.49
C ALA A 79 6.16 1.24 -16.71
N VAL A 80 5.67 0.55 -15.68
CA VAL A 80 5.34 -0.88 -15.73
C VAL A 80 4.01 -1.23 -15.09
N SER A 81 3.39 -2.30 -15.55
CA SER A 81 2.12 -2.83 -15.07
C SER A 81 2.31 -4.19 -14.42
N ALA A 82 1.47 -4.53 -13.43
CA ALA A 82 1.52 -5.84 -12.81
C ALA A 82 1.38 -6.97 -13.84
N GLY A 83 2.24 -7.97 -13.75
CA GLY A 83 2.36 -9.09 -14.70
C GLY A 83 3.44 -8.91 -15.76
N GLU A 84 4.10 -7.75 -15.83
CA GLU A 84 5.20 -7.52 -16.78
C GLU A 84 6.54 -8.01 -16.24
N GLU A 85 7.36 -8.49 -17.18
CA GLU A 85 8.78 -8.79 -16.99
C GLU A 85 9.59 -7.82 -17.85
N ILE A 86 10.55 -7.13 -17.26
CA ILE A 86 11.36 -6.10 -17.93
C ILE A 86 12.84 -6.26 -17.60
N GLU A 87 13.72 -5.81 -18.49
CA GLU A 87 15.14 -5.68 -18.19
C GLU A 87 15.51 -4.20 -18.00
N VAL A 88 16.06 -3.86 -16.83
CA VAL A 88 16.54 -2.50 -16.54
C VAL A 88 17.88 -2.56 -15.82
N ALA A 89 18.84 -1.77 -16.29
CA ALA A 89 20.20 -1.72 -15.76
C ALA A 89 20.91 -3.10 -15.71
N GLY A 90 20.52 -4.03 -16.60
CA GLY A 90 21.03 -5.40 -16.66
C GLY A 90 20.44 -6.35 -15.62
N LEU A 91 19.29 -6.01 -15.04
CA LEU A 91 18.52 -6.85 -14.12
C LEU A 91 17.17 -7.20 -14.76
N GLN A 92 16.81 -8.48 -14.74
CA GLN A 92 15.46 -8.93 -15.06
C GLN A 92 14.57 -8.74 -13.84
N LEU A 93 13.50 -7.97 -14.03
CA LEU A 93 12.54 -7.59 -12.99
C LEU A 93 11.17 -8.10 -13.39
N GLU A 94 10.50 -8.79 -12.48
CA GLU A 94 9.10 -9.17 -12.59
C GLU A 94 8.31 -8.30 -11.59
N VAL A 95 7.23 -7.67 -12.04
CA VAL A 95 6.38 -6.85 -11.17
C VAL A 95 5.00 -7.46 -11.00
N HIS A 96 4.49 -7.47 -9.77
CA HIS A 96 3.20 -8.09 -9.44
C HIS A 96 2.31 -7.12 -8.67
N GLU A 97 1.00 -7.37 -8.69
CA GLU A 97 0.03 -6.61 -7.89
C GLU A 97 0.40 -6.71 -6.40
N ALA A 98 0.46 -5.58 -5.69
CA ALA A 98 0.59 -5.56 -4.23
C ALA A 98 -0.76 -5.44 -3.52
N GLY A 99 -1.83 -5.06 -4.22
CA GLY A 99 -3.18 -5.03 -3.66
C GLY A 99 -3.36 -3.99 -2.54
N HIS A 100 -2.45 -3.03 -2.40
CA HIS A 100 -2.41 -2.03 -1.32
C HIS A 100 -3.08 -0.70 -1.71
N VAL A 101 -2.67 -0.09 -2.82
CA VAL A 101 -3.34 1.09 -3.40
C VAL A 101 -3.25 1.01 -4.91
N ILE A 102 -4.01 1.82 -5.65
CA ILE A 102 -3.94 1.80 -7.11
C ILE A 102 -2.49 1.94 -7.59
N GLY A 103 -2.06 1.02 -8.46
CA GLY A 103 -0.70 0.98 -8.97
C GLY A 103 0.37 0.47 -8.02
N SER A 104 0.02 -0.06 -6.84
CA SER A 104 0.98 -0.65 -5.92
C SER A 104 1.54 -1.96 -6.48
N LEU A 105 2.87 -2.08 -6.50
CA LEU A 105 3.58 -3.21 -7.07
C LEU A 105 4.51 -3.89 -6.06
N GLN A 106 4.55 -5.22 -6.12
CA GLN A 106 5.63 -6.04 -5.61
C GLN A 106 6.71 -6.19 -6.69
N LEU A 107 7.96 -6.35 -6.29
CA LEU A 107 9.09 -6.60 -7.19
C LEU A 107 9.70 -7.96 -6.89
N ARG A 108 9.91 -8.77 -7.92
CA ARG A 108 10.68 -10.01 -7.88
C ARG A 108 11.82 -9.92 -8.89
N PHE A 109 13.02 -10.33 -8.49
CA PHE A 109 14.17 -10.37 -9.40
C PHE A 109 15.18 -11.41 -8.94
N ASN A 110 15.99 -11.89 -9.89
CA ASN A 110 17.08 -12.82 -9.60
C ASN A 110 18.43 -12.11 -9.69
N ALA A 111 19.22 -12.24 -8.63
CA ALA A 111 20.59 -11.71 -8.59
C ALA A 111 21.53 -12.68 -7.83
N GLY A 112 21.50 -13.96 -8.24
CA GLY A 112 22.19 -15.07 -7.56
C GLY A 112 21.37 -15.69 -6.42
N ALA A 113 20.27 -15.05 -6.08
CA ALA A 113 19.16 -15.53 -5.26
C ALA A 113 17.89 -14.81 -5.74
N THR A 114 16.72 -15.43 -5.58
CA THR A 114 15.44 -14.80 -5.85
C THR A 114 15.10 -13.84 -4.72
N VAL A 115 15.06 -12.54 -5.00
CA VAL A 115 14.69 -11.51 -4.05
C VAL A 115 13.27 -11.03 -4.35
N VAL A 116 12.44 -10.95 -3.31
CA VAL A 116 11.12 -10.33 -3.39
C VAL A 116 11.07 -9.13 -2.47
N TYR A 117 10.58 -8.01 -2.98
CA TYR A 117 10.19 -6.84 -2.20
C TYR A 117 8.68 -6.63 -2.33
N THR A 118 7.98 -6.64 -1.20
CA THR A 118 6.51 -6.54 -1.23
C THR A 118 6.00 -5.12 -1.42
N GLY A 119 6.79 -4.10 -1.06
CA GLY A 119 6.22 -2.80 -0.68
C GLY A 119 5.16 -2.99 0.42
N ASP A 120 4.23 -2.05 0.53
CA ASP A 120 3.01 -2.31 1.28
C ASP A 120 2.07 -3.18 0.44
N PHE A 121 1.46 -4.19 1.06
CA PHE A 121 0.66 -5.18 0.34
C PHE A 121 -0.60 -5.61 1.09
N ASN A 122 -1.55 -6.23 0.39
CA ASN A 122 -2.74 -6.87 0.98
C ASN A 122 -3.11 -8.15 0.24
N LEU A 123 -3.30 -9.24 0.98
CA LEU A 123 -3.71 -10.54 0.43
C LEU A 123 -5.22 -10.69 0.24
N GLU A 124 -6.03 -9.74 0.73
CA GLU A 124 -7.48 -9.79 0.57
C GLU A 124 -7.95 -9.07 -0.70
N ARG A 125 -8.97 -9.64 -1.34
CA ARG A 125 -9.73 -8.93 -2.36
C ARG A 125 -10.49 -7.78 -1.71
N ARG A 126 -10.40 -6.60 -2.30
CA ARG A 126 -11.14 -5.41 -1.88
C ARG A 126 -12.00 -4.92 -3.04
N ILE A 127 -13.03 -4.13 -2.76
CA ILE A 127 -13.94 -3.62 -3.81
C ILE A 127 -13.23 -2.78 -4.87
N VAL A 128 -12.07 -2.22 -4.52
CA VAL A 128 -11.25 -1.36 -5.40
C VAL A 128 -9.95 -2.02 -5.89
N MET A 129 -9.56 -3.19 -5.36
CA MET A 129 -8.24 -3.78 -5.62
C MET A 129 -8.28 -5.31 -5.65
N ARG A 130 -7.51 -5.89 -6.57
CA ARG A 130 -7.20 -7.32 -6.56
C ARG A 130 -6.24 -7.66 -5.41
N PRO A 131 -6.29 -8.89 -4.86
CA PRO A 131 -5.35 -9.33 -3.85
C PRO A 131 -3.94 -9.49 -4.43
N ALA A 132 -2.91 -9.23 -3.62
CA ALA A 132 -1.55 -9.61 -3.94
C ALA A 132 -1.39 -11.14 -3.98
N PRO A 133 -0.67 -11.70 -4.96
CA PRO A 133 -0.17 -13.06 -4.88
C PRO A 133 0.98 -13.12 -3.85
N VAL A 134 1.15 -14.30 -3.24
CA VAL A 134 2.38 -14.63 -2.52
C VAL A 134 3.43 -15.09 -3.53
N LEU A 135 4.59 -14.43 -3.53
CA LEU A 135 5.68 -14.73 -4.46
C LEU A 135 6.73 -15.62 -3.79
N LYS A 136 7.31 -16.53 -4.58
CA LYS A 136 8.42 -17.37 -4.14
C LYS A 136 9.71 -16.57 -4.09
N ALA A 137 10.46 -16.72 -3.00
CA ALA A 137 11.70 -15.99 -2.76
C ALA A 137 12.70 -16.84 -1.99
N ASP A 138 13.99 -16.56 -2.17
CA ASP A 138 15.06 -16.99 -1.28
C ASP A 138 15.29 -15.95 -0.16
N VAL A 139 15.18 -14.67 -0.54
CA VAL A 139 15.28 -13.48 0.31
C VAL A 139 13.99 -12.67 0.18
N LEU A 140 13.25 -12.55 1.27
CA LEU A 140 11.99 -11.80 1.31
C LEU A 140 12.17 -10.48 2.08
N VAL A 141 11.88 -9.35 1.45
CA VAL A 141 11.84 -8.03 2.07
C VAL A 141 10.37 -7.59 2.17
N ILE A 142 9.80 -7.61 3.38
CA ILE A 142 8.35 -7.60 3.62
C ILE A 142 7.89 -6.48 4.56
N ASP A 143 6.73 -5.87 4.24
CA ASP A 143 6.04 -4.94 5.13
C ASP A 143 5.68 -5.63 6.46
N SER A 144 5.77 -4.88 7.55
CA SER A 144 5.41 -5.33 8.89
C SER A 144 4.69 -4.23 9.68
N THR A 145 3.98 -3.34 8.97
CA THR A 145 3.11 -2.31 9.55
C THR A 145 2.21 -2.86 10.66
N TYR A 146 1.65 -4.06 10.45
CA TYR A 146 0.82 -4.79 11.41
C TYR A 146 1.46 -6.08 11.90
N GLY A 147 2.78 -6.08 12.08
CA GLY A 147 3.59 -7.22 12.53
C GLY A 147 3.42 -7.63 14.00
N HIS A 148 2.27 -7.36 14.62
CA HIS A 148 1.96 -7.77 15.99
C HIS A 148 0.60 -8.50 16.05
N PRO A 149 0.46 -9.59 16.83
CA PRO A 149 -0.77 -10.42 16.88
C PRO A 149 -2.07 -9.67 17.20
N SER A 150 -1.98 -8.50 17.84
CA SER A 150 -3.16 -7.65 18.09
C SER A 150 -3.77 -7.03 16.82
N TYR A 151 -3.13 -7.16 15.67
CA TYR A 151 -3.58 -6.63 14.38
C TYR A 151 -3.95 -7.75 13.39
N SER A 152 -4.67 -8.74 13.89
CA SER A 152 -5.46 -9.66 13.07
C SER A 152 -6.84 -9.04 12.83
N PHE A 153 -7.16 -8.78 11.56
CA PHE A 153 -8.37 -8.08 11.17
C PHE A 153 -9.52 -9.07 10.89
N PRO A 154 -10.79 -8.67 11.13
CA PRO A 154 -11.92 -9.45 10.67
C PRO A 154 -11.88 -9.67 9.15
N PRO A 155 -12.38 -10.81 8.64
CA PRO A 155 -12.50 -11.03 7.21
C PRO A 155 -13.17 -9.86 6.48
N ARG A 156 -12.61 -9.43 5.34
CA ARG A 156 -13.09 -8.27 4.58
C ARG A 156 -14.61 -8.23 4.36
N PRO A 157 -15.29 -9.34 3.99
CA PRO A 157 -16.74 -9.32 3.77
C PRO A 157 -17.55 -8.98 5.02
N LEU A 158 -17.11 -9.41 6.21
CA LEU A 158 -17.79 -9.09 7.47
C LEU A 158 -17.63 -7.62 7.81
N LEU A 159 -16.42 -7.07 7.61
CA LEU A 159 -16.16 -5.65 7.81
C LEU A 159 -16.98 -4.78 6.86
N TYR A 160 -17.07 -5.16 5.58
CA TYR A 160 -17.91 -4.48 4.59
C TYR A 160 -19.38 -4.51 4.96
N LYS A 161 -19.89 -5.67 5.40
CA LYS A 161 -21.28 -5.79 5.85
C LYS A 161 -21.57 -4.84 7.01
N ALA A 162 -20.68 -4.77 8.00
CA ALA A 162 -20.85 -3.89 9.16
C ALA A 162 -20.87 -2.40 8.76
N ILE A 163 -19.94 -1.96 7.90
CA ILE A 163 -19.89 -0.57 7.42
C ILE A 163 -21.15 -0.21 6.62
N VAL A 164 -21.57 -1.08 5.70
CA VAL A 164 -22.77 -0.86 4.87
C VAL A 164 -24.03 -0.80 5.73
N GLN A 165 -24.14 -1.68 6.72
CA GLN A 165 -25.27 -1.69 7.64
C GLN A 165 -25.33 -0.40 8.46
N ALA A 166 -24.21 0.02 9.07
CA ALA A 166 -24.14 1.25 9.85
C ALA A 166 -24.52 2.49 9.01
N ALA A 167 -24.05 2.56 7.76
CA ALA A 167 -24.39 3.65 6.85
C ALA A 167 -25.90 3.68 6.51
N ARG A 168 -26.51 2.52 6.24
CA ARG A 168 -27.95 2.42 5.94
C ARG A 168 -28.83 2.76 7.14
N GLU A 169 -28.42 2.33 8.33
CA GLU A 169 -29.12 2.65 9.58
C GLU A 169 -29.11 4.16 9.84
N ALA A 170 -27.97 4.82 9.68
CA ALA A 170 -27.89 6.28 9.83
C ALA A 170 -28.81 7.02 8.85
N VAL A 171 -28.86 6.59 7.59
CA VAL A 171 -29.79 7.16 6.59
C VAL A 171 -31.25 6.94 6.98
N LYS A 172 -31.60 5.73 7.42
CA LYS A 172 -32.97 5.41 7.87
C LYS A 172 -33.41 6.30 9.04
N GLU A 173 -32.49 6.65 9.92
CA GLU A 173 -32.72 7.51 11.08
C GLU A 173 -32.62 9.01 10.75
N GLY A 174 -32.30 9.38 9.51
CA GLY A 174 -32.12 10.78 9.11
C GLY A 174 -30.90 11.45 9.75
N ARG A 175 -29.90 10.66 10.18
CA ARG A 175 -28.68 11.17 10.83
C ARG A 175 -27.49 11.17 9.87
N GLY A 176 -26.64 12.19 10.02
CA GLY A 176 -25.35 12.23 9.31
C GLY A 176 -24.42 11.11 9.77
N PHE A 177 -23.59 10.62 8.84
CA PHE A 177 -22.64 9.53 9.11
C PHE A 177 -21.34 9.74 8.33
N ALA A 178 -20.29 10.14 9.03
CA ALA A 178 -18.98 10.35 8.44
C ALA A 178 -18.04 9.19 8.77
N LEU A 179 -17.35 8.68 7.74
CA LEU A 179 -16.28 7.70 7.88
C LEU A 179 -14.94 8.38 7.57
N ALA A 180 -13.98 8.28 8.50
CA ALA A 180 -12.68 8.91 8.35
C ALA A 180 -11.63 7.92 7.84
N ALA A 181 -10.98 8.21 6.72
CA ALA A 181 -10.03 7.31 6.06
C ALA A 181 -8.72 7.98 5.62
N ARG A 182 -7.74 7.16 5.19
CA ARG A 182 -6.54 7.65 4.51
C ARG A 182 -6.95 8.24 3.15
N VAL A 183 -6.28 9.31 2.74
CA VAL A 183 -6.60 10.04 1.50
C VAL A 183 -6.40 9.19 0.25
N LEU A 184 -5.39 8.32 0.29
CA LEU A 184 -5.06 7.34 -0.73
C LEU A 184 -5.21 5.94 -0.15
N GLY A 185 -5.99 5.08 -0.80
CA GLY A 185 -6.31 3.72 -0.35
C GLY A 185 -7.72 3.62 0.21
N THR A 186 -7.85 3.66 1.55
CA THR A 186 -9.13 3.37 2.22
C THR A 186 -10.23 4.39 1.94
N GLY A 187 -9.90 5.64 1.57
CA GLY A 187 -10.91 6.63 1.15
C GLY A 187 -11.62 6.24 -0.14
N GLN A 188 -10.89 5.69 -1.12
CA GLN A 188 -11.47 5.16 -2.37
C GLN A 188 -12.28 3.90 -2.10
N GLU A 189 -11.76 3.01 -1.25
CA GLU A 189 -12.45 1.78 -0.82
C GLU A 189 -13.81 2.08 -0.18
N LEU A 190 -13.87 3.06 0.72
CA LEU A 190 -15.12 3.50 1.34
C LEU A 190 -16.06 4.21 0.35
N THR A 191 -15.52 5.01 -0.57
CA THR A 191 -16.33 5.67 -1.62
C THR A 191 -17.06 4.60 -2.43
N ALA A 192 -16.33 3.61 -2.94
CA ALA A 192 -16.89 2.50 -3.70
C ALA A 192 -17.86 1.66 -2.86
N LEU A 193 -17.53 1.38 -1.60
CA LEU A 193 -18.39 0.57 -0.73
C LEU A 193 -19.74 1.26 -0.48
N LEU A 194 -19.74 2.56 -0.18
CA LEU A 194 -20.98 3.32 0.05
C LEU A 194 -21.79 3.45 -1.26
N SER A 195 -21.13 3.79 -2.37
CA SER A 195 -21.81 3.99 -3.64
C SER A 195 -22.35 2.69 -4.24
N LEU A 196 -21.49 1.69 -4.40
CA LEU A 196 -21.81 0.47 -5.14
C LEU A 196 -22.56 -0.56 -4.29
N ALA A 197 -22.19 -0.73 -3.02
CA ALA A 197 -22.79 -1.73 -2.14
C ALA A 197 -23.91 -1.15 -1.28
N ALA A 198 -23.70 -0.01 -0.61
CA ALA A 198 -24.74 0.59 0.20
C ALA A 198 -25.84 1.28 -0.64
N LYS A 199 -25.54 1.63 -1.90
CA LYS A 199 -26.41 2.39 -2.83
C LYS A 199 -26.71 3.80 -2.30
N ILE A 200 -25.73 4.41 -1.65
CA ILE A 200 -25.78 5.76 -1.10
C ILE A 200 -24.78 6.60 -1.90
N VAL A 201 -25.15 7.81 -2.34
CA VAL A 201 -24.19 8.75 -2.94
C VAL A 201 -23.48 9.50 -1.81
N PRO A 202 -22.22 9.15 -1.46
CA PRO A 202 -21.55 9.82 -0.35
C PRO A 202 -21.03 11.19 -0.77
N PHE A 203 -20.92 12.11 0.19
CA PHE A 203 -20.06 13.28 0.05
C PHE A 203 -18.62 12.91 0.36
N VAL A 204 -17.71 13.17 -0.57
CA VAL A 204 -16.29 12.83 -0.46
C VAL A 204 -15.49 14.12 -0.37
N GLU A 205 -14.58 14.18 0.60
CA GLU A 205 -13.71 15.33 0.76
C GLU A 205 -12.80 15.52 -0.48
N GLU A 206 -12.62 16.76 -0.93
CA GLU A 206 -11.89 17.09 -2.17
C GLU A 206 -10.53 16.38 -2.29
N LYS A 207 -9.76 16.32 -1.20
CA LYS A 207 -8.45 15.66 -1.23
C LYS A 207 -8.55 14.17 -1.54
N ILE A 208 -9.63 13.50 -1.14
CA ILE A 208 -9.92 12.09 -1.49
C ILE A 208 -10.44 12.02 -2.92
N ALA A 209 -11.35 12.91 -3.31
CA ALA A 209 -11.92 12.95 -4.66
C ALA A 209 -10.86 13.14 -5.77
N VAL A 210 -9.79 13.90 -5.51
CA VAL A 210 -8.66 14.01 -6.46
C VAL A 210 -7.96 12.67 -6.67
N ARG A 211 -7.94 11.79 -5.68
CA ARG A 211 -7.30 10.46 -5.74
C ARG A 211 -8.26 9.44 -6.35
N ASN A 212 -9.57 9.61 -6.13
CA ASN A 212 -10.62 8.86 -6.82
C ASN A 212 -10.43 8.92 -8.34
N ARG A 213 -10.13 10.10 -8.90
CA ARG A 213 -9.88 10.27 -10.35
C ARG A 213 -8.77 9.37 -10.88
N VAL A 214 -7.73 9.09 -10.08
CA VAL A 214 -6.65 8.18 -10.48
C VAL A 214 -7.10 6.73 -10.41
N TYR A 215 -7.89 6.36 -9.40
CA TYR A 215 -8.51 5.03 -9.33
C TYR A 215 -9.45 4.79 -10.50
N GLU A 216 -10.31 5.75 -10.85
CA GLU A 216 -11.24 5.63 -11.98
C GLU A 216 -10.53 5.58 -13.34
N LYS A 217 -9.33 6.17 -13.42
CA LYS A 217 -8.51 6.13 -14.63
C LYS A 217 -7.80 4.79 -14.84
N TYR A 218 -7.35 4.13 -13.76
CA TYR A 218 -6.46 2.96 -13.83
C TYR A 218 -7.02 1.68 -13.23
N GLY A 219 -8.12 1.77 -12.49
CA GLY A 219 -8.75 0.67 -11.77
C GLY A 219 -10.25 0.64 -12.01
N GLU A 220 -10.98 0.19 -10.99
CA GLU A 220 -12.43 -0.01 -11.09
C GLU A 220 -13.21 1.29 -10.84
N PRO A 221 -14.42 1.44 -11.43
CA PRO A 221 -15.33 2.54 -11.11
C PRO A 221 -15.65 2.57 -9.61
N LEU A 222 -15.68 3.77 -9.02
CA LEU A 222 -16.03 3.95 -7.60
C LEU A 222 -17.52 4.23 -7.37
N GLY A 223 -18.32 4.31 -8.44
CA GLY A 223 -19.73 4.71 -8.39
C GLY A 223 -19.93 6.22 -8.23
N GLY A 224 -21.18 6.65 -8.09
CA GLY A 224 -21.53 8.05 -7.90
C GLY A 224 -21.15 8.57 -6.50
N TYR A 225 -20.53 9.74 -6.44
CA TYR A 225 -20.24 10.50 -5.23
C TYR A 225 -20.31 12.01 -5.50
N ALA A 226 -20.61 12.80 -4.47
CA ALA A 226 -20.52 14.26 -4.51
C ALA A 226 -19.22 14.73 -3.83
N VAL A 227 -18.73 15.93 -4.14
CA VAL A 227 -17.50 16.48 -3.55
C VAL A 227 -17.82 17.62 -2.61
N HIS A 228 -17.14 17.67 -1.45
CA HIS A 228 -17.19 18.83 -0.54
C HIS A 228 -15.79 19.35 -0.22
N ALA A 229 -15.68 20.66 0.03
CA ALA A 229 -14.39 21.32 0.33
C ALA A 229 -14.09 21.41 1.83
N PHE A 230 -15.09 21.72 2.67
CA PHE A 230 -14.88 21.98 4.10
C PHE A 230 -15.57 20.95 5.00
N ARG A 231 -16.90 20.95 5.00
CA ARG A 231 -17.72 19.97 5.73
C ARG A 231 -18.79 19.39 4.82
N PRO A 232 -19.16 18.11 5.01
CA PRO A 232 -20.33 17.55 4.35
C PRO A 232 -21.61 18.26 4.84
N PRO A 233 -22.68 18.27 4.04
CA PRO A 233 -23.97 18.78 4.48
C PRO A 233 -24.48 18.05 5.72
N GLU A 234 -25.32 18.74 6.50
CA GLU A 234 -25.99 18.13 7.65
C GLU A 234 -26.84 16.93 7.20
N GLY A 235 -26.83 15.86 7.99
CA GLY A 235 -27.53 14.61 7.64
C GLY A 235 -26.85 13.74 6.57
N ALA A 236 -25.76 14.21 5.95
CA ALA A 236 -25.12 13.46 4.86
C ALA A 236 -24.29 12.26 5.33
N VAL A 237 -24.21 11.25 4.47
CA VAL A 237 -23.17 10.21 4.54
C VAL A 237 -21.92 10.72 3.85
N ALA A 238 -20.77 10.66 4.52
CA ALA A 238 -19.54 11.24 4.03
C ALA A 238 -18.30 10.37 4.22
N VAL A 239 -17.34 10.51 3.29
CA VAL A 239 -15.98 10.00 3.42
C VAL A 239 -15.05 11.18 3.59
N VAL A 240 -14.46 11.29 4.78
CA VAL A 240 -13.57 12.39 5.17
C VAL A 240 -12.17 11.87 5.46
N SER A 241 -11.17 12.75 5.45
CA SER A 241 -9.81 12.39 5.78
C SER A 241 -9.61 12.27 7.28
N LEU A 242 -8.86 11.25 7.71
CA LEU A 242 -8.39 11.11 9.10
C LEU A 242 -7.65 12.36 9.61
N SER A 243 -6.97 13.10 8.73
CA SER A 243 -6.25 14.32 9.12
C SER A 243 -7.13 15.55 9.27
N SER A 244 -8.39 15.52 8.81
CA SER A 244 -9.32 16.66 8.90
C SER A 244 -10.01 16.78 10.27
N ASN A 245 -9.83 15.79 11.16
CA ASN A 245 -10.39 15.75 12.51
C ASN A 245 -11.89 16.12 12.57
N HIS A 246 -12.69 15.51 11.69
CA HIS A 246 -14.13 15.77 11.66
C HIS A 246 -14.81 15.20 12.93
N PRO A 247 -15.48 16.04 13.74
CA PRO A 247 -16.14 15.55 14.95
C PRO A 247 -17.16 14.46 14.63
N GLY A 248 -17.15 13.39 15.44
CA GLY A 248 -18.07 12.25 15.30
C GLY A 248 -17.81 11.32 14.11
N ALA A 249 -16.79 11.58 13.28
CA ALA A 249 -16.45 10.66 12.19
C ALA A 249 -15.86 9.35 12.72
N VAL A 250 -16.35 8.22 12.23
CA VAL A 250 -15.89 6.89 12.64
C VAL A 250 -14.58 6.57 11.92
N PRO A 251 -13.47 6.34 12.64
CA PRO A 251 -12.19 6.04 12.01
C PRO A 251 -12.20 4.68 11.31
N CYS A 252 -11.73 4.66 10.07
CA CYS A 252 -11.60 3.50 9.20
C CYS A 252 -10.12 3.32 8.83
N THR A 253 -9.41 2.62 9.69
CA THR A 253 -7.96 2.38 9.60
C THR A 253 -7.62 1.11 10.36
N GLY A 254 -6.58 0.36 9.98
CA GLY A 254 -6.15 -0.84 10.72
C GLY A 254 -5.79 -0.56 12.18
N TRP A 255 -5.52 0.70 12.55
CA TRP A 255 -5.30 1.11 13.95
C TRP A 255 -6.59 1.21 14.78
N ALA A 256 -7.76 1.28 14.15
CA ALA A 256 -9.05 1.50 14.82
C ALA A 256 -9.70 0.20 15.32
N VAL A 257 -8.89 -0.73 15.85
CA VAL A 257 -9.36 -2.04 16.35
C VAL A 257 -10.39 -1.89 17.48
N LYS A 258 -10.31 -0.83 18.30
CA LYS A 258 -11.17 -0.59 19.46
C LYS A 258 -12.11 0.61 19.33
N SER A 259 -11.92 1.47 18.32
CA SER A 259 -12.55 2.80 18.26
C SER A 259 -13.19 3.11 16.91
N GLY A 260 -13.33 2.12 16.03
CA GLY A 260 -13.97 2.27 14.73
C GLY A 260 -13.91 0.97 13.93
N PHE A 261 -13.71 1.10 12.62
CA PHE A 261 -13.57 -0.04 11.73
C PHE A 261 -12.09 -0.30 11.45
N PRO A 262 -11.55 -1.51 11.72
CA PRO A 262 -10.17 -1.88 11.41
C PRO A 262 -9.95 -2.11 9.90
N LEU A 263 -10.36 -1.13 9.08
CA LEU A 263 -10.26 -1.16 7.63
C LEU A 263 -8.86 -0.74 7.22
N SER A 264 -8.04 -1.72 6.84
CA SER A 264 -6.67 -1.50 6.39
C SER A 264 -6.48 -1.84 4.93
N SER A 265 -5.62 -1.08 4.25
CA SER A 265 -5.05 -1.44 2.96
C SER A 265 -3.78 -2.29 3.09
N HIS A 266 -3.26 -2.55 4.29
CA HIS A 266 -2.16 -3.48 4.54
C HIS A 266 -2.68 -4.86 4.94
N ALA A 267 -1.82 -5.86 4.80
CA ALA A 267 -1.99 -7.18 5.40
C ALA A 267 -1.97 -7.08 6.94
N GLY A 268 -2.89 -7.79 7.58
CA GLY A 268 -2.85 -8.03 9.04
C GLY A 268 -1.84 -9.13 9.38
N PHE A 269 -1.63 -9.35 10.68
CA PHE A 269 -0.59 -10.25 11.19
C PHE A 269 -0.63 -11.66 10.58
N ASP A 270 -1.81 -12.27 10.51
CA ASP A 270 -1.97 -13.63 9.96
C ASP A 270 -1.59 -13.71 8.47
N HIS A 271 -1.87 -12.65 7.71
CA HIS A 271 -1.50 -12.57 6.29
C HIS A 271 -0.01 -12.32 6.10
N LEU A 272 0.65 -11.58 7.00
CA LEU A 272 2.11 -11.46 6.99
C LEU A 272 2.78 -12.82 7.22
N LEU A 273 2.32 -13.58 8.21
CA LEU A 273 2.84 -14.93 8.49
C LEU A 273 2.56 -15.90 7.34
N ARG A 274 1.37 -15.81 6.72
CA ARG A 274 1.03 -16.59 5.53
C ARG A 274 2.02 -16.31 4.40
N TYR A 275 2.29 -15.04 4.10
CA TYR A 275 3.26 -14.67 3.06
C TYR A 275 4.64 -15.26 3.37
N VAL A 276 5.15 -15.06 4.59
CA VAL A 276 6.44 -15.61 5.02
C VAL A 276 6.52 -17.12 4.77
N LYS A 277 5.54 -17.89 5.28
CA LYS A 277 5.52 -19.36 5.15
C LYS A 277 5.41 -19.82 3.69
N GLU A 278 4.50 -19.22 2.93
CA GLU A 278 4.22 -19.62 1.54
C GLU A 278 5.31 -19.14 0.57
N SER A 279 6.10 -18.12 0.93
CA SER A 279 7.21 -17.63 0.09
C SER A 279 8.35 -18.64 -0.07
N GLY A 280 8.58 -19.49 0.93
CA GLY A 280 9.73 -20.40 0.97
C GLY A 280 11.08 -19.71 1.22
N ALA A 281 11.07 -18.44 1.65
CA ALA A 281 12.30 -17.69 1.91
C ALA A 281 13.13 -18.31 3.04
N SER A 282 14.44 -18.37 2.82
CA SER A 282 15.42 -18.75 3.84
C SER A 282 15.74 -17.61 4.81
N ILE A 283 15.57 -16.37 4.37
CA ILE A 283 15.77 -15.17 5.18
C ILE A 283 14.71 -14.10 4.88
N VAL A 284 14.22 -13.47 5.94
CA VAL A 284 13.20 -12.41 5.89
C VAL A 284 13.78 -11.10 6.44
N TYR A 285 13.57 -10.01 5.72
CA TYR A 285 13.85 -8.65 6.17
C TYR A 285 12.54 -7.90 6.35
N ALA A 286 12.16 -7.67 7.60
CA ALA A 286 10.94 -6.95 7.95
C ALA A 286 11.19 -5.44 7.95
N PHE A 287 10.32 -4.67 7.30
CA PHE A 287 10.39 -3.20 7.32
C PHE A 287 9.06 -2.58 7.74
N SER A 288 9.11 -1.33 8.23
CA SER A 288 7.97 -0.56 8.72
C SER A 288 7.35 -1.08 10.03
N GLY A 289 6.51 -0.27 10.67
CA GLY A 289 5.75 -0.59 11.88
C GLY A 289 6.47 -1.43 12.93
N PHE A 290 6.08 -2.71 13.04
CA PHE A 290 6.54 -3.64 14.07
C PHE A 290 7.74 -4.50 13.63
N ALA A 291 8.57 -4.03 12.70
CA ALA A 291 9.69 -4.78 12.12
C ALA A 291 10.50 -5.64 13.11
N GLY A 292 10.92 -5.07 14.25
CA GLY A 292 11.65 -5.82 15.28
C GLY A 292 10.83 -6.97 15.86
N ARG A 293 9.63 -6.68 16.37
CA ARG A 293 8.75 -7.71 16.96
C ARG A 293 8.34 -8.78 15.94
N PHE A 294 8.11 -8.38 14.69
CA PHE A 294 7.75 -9.32 13.64
C PHE A 294 8.92 -10.23 13.27
N ALA A 295 10.13 -9.68 13.12
CA ALA A 295 11.33 -10.46 12.85
C ALA A 295 11.65 -11.44 14.01
N ASP A 296 11.50 -10.99 15.26
CA ASP A 296 11.67 -11.87 16.43
C ASP A 296 10.65 -13.02 16.41
N HIS A 297 9.39 -12.72 16.12
CA HIS A 297 8.34 -13.74 16.02
C HIS A 297 8.62 -14.74 14.88
N VAL A 298 9.01 -14.26 13.70
CA VAL A 298 9.35 -15.15 12.57
C VAL A 298 10.54 -16.06 12.91
N SER A 299 11.57 -15.52 13.54
CA SER A 299 12.74 -16.30 13.93
C SER A 299 12.43 -17.34 15.00
N ASN A 300 11.73 -16.94 16.05
CA ASN A 300 11.53 -17.78 17.23
C ASN A 300 10.36 -18.78 17.08
N GLU A 301 9.27 -18.37 16.44
CA GLU A 301 8.03 -19.16 16.38
C GLU A 301 7.84 -19.87 15.03
N ILE A 302 8.36 -19.29 13.93
CA ILE A 302 8.26 -19.89 12.59
C ILE A 302 9.54 -20.65 12.21
N GLY A 303 10.68 -20.33 12.83
CA GLY A 303 11.97 -20.99 12.58
C GLY A 303 12.64 -20.57 11.27
N ILE A 304 12.28 -19.40 10.72
CA ILE A 304 12.91 -18.82 9.54
C ILE A 304 13.76 -17.62 9.99
N GLU A 305 15.00 -17.52 9.52
CA GLU A 305 15.87 -16.40 9.87
C GLU A 305 15.19 -15.07 9.48
N ALA A 306 15.02 -14.15 10.42
CA ALA A 306 14.45 -12.85 10.14
C ALA A 306 15.18 -11.70 10.84
N ARG A 307 15.23 -10.55 10.17
CA ARG A 307 15.92 -9.35 10.65
C ARG A 307 15.08 -8.09 10.40
N PRO A 308 15.04 -7.13 11.33
CA PRO A 308 14.43 -5.83 11.06
C PRO A 308 15.33 -4.92 10.21
N LEU A 309 14.71 -4.03 9.42
CA LEU A 309 15.36 -2.96 8.64
C LEU A 309 15.04 -1.56 9.14
#